data_AF-A0A917MWT6-F1
#
_entry.id   AF-A0A917MWT6-F1
#
_cell.length_a   1.000
_cell.length_b   1.000
_cell.length_c   1.000
_cell.angle_alpha   90.00
_cell.angle_beta   90.00
_cell.angle_gamma   90.00
#
_symmetry.space_group_name_H-M   'P 1'
#
loop_
_entity.id
_entity.type
_entity.pdbx_description
1 polymer ?
#
loop_
_entity_poly.entity_id
_entity_poly.type
_entity_poly.pdbx_seq_one_letter_code
_entity_poly.pdbx_strand_id
1 'polypeptide(L)'
;MEVRTLISLKQKGWSNRKIADYVKVNRKTVDSYMARFKSLELTCEVLLQLEDADLAELFTEDSQTEKERYEALAGHFNHFEKELLKPGCTLGALHQEYLLQHPDGYRYTQFCWHIRQCNKRTKPGGKLFKSNGDAMLIVEWEV
;
A
#
# COMPACT_ATOMS: atom_id res chain seq x y z
N MET A 1 8.62 18.54 3.03
CA MET A 1 9.65 18.54 1.96
C MET A 1 8.92 18.86 0.66
N GLU A 2 9.41 19.80 -0.15
CA GLU A 2 8.75 20.15 -1.43
C GLU A 2 9.13 19.16 -2.53
N VAL A 3 8.23 18.23 -2.85
CA VAL A 3 8.42 17.18 -3.86
C VAL A 3 8.66 17.78 -5.25
N ARG A 4 7.94 18.85 -5.58
CA ARG A 4 8.08 19.58 -6.85
C ARG A 4 9.50 20.11 -7.06
N THR A 5 10.09 20.71 -6.03
CA THR A 5 11.47 21.23 -6.08
C THR A 5 12.49 20.12 -6.38
N LEU A 6 12.31 18.95 -5.78
CA LEU A 6 13.15 17.77 -6.00
C LEU A 6 13.04 17.24 -7.45
N ILE A 7 11.84 17.21 -8.02
CA ILE A 7 11.60 16.82 -9.43
C ILE A 7 12.21 17.84 -10.39
N SER A 8 12.03 19.15 -10.16
CA SER A 8 12.63 20.20 -11.00
C SER A 8 14.16 20.16 -10.99
N LEU A 9 14.78 19.91 -9.83
CA LEU A 9 16.24 19.76 -9.74
C LEU A 9 16.73 18.51 -10.47
N LYS A 10 15.95 17.42 -10.42
CA LYS A 10 16.26 16.20 -11.15
C LYS A 10 16.18 16.39 -12.67
N GLN A 11 15.16 17.11 -13.14
CA GLN A 11 15.01 17.49 -14.56
C GLN A 11 16.21 18.29 -15.06
N LYS A 12 16.79 19.16 -14.22
CA LYS A 12 18.02 19.92 -14.52
C LYS A 12 19.30 19.07 -14.54
N GLY A 13 19.21 17.75 -14.38
CA GLY A 13 20.35 16.84 -14.44
C GLY A 13 21.19 16.77 -13.17
N TRP A 14 20.67 17.24 -12.02
CA TRP A 14 21.44 17.21 -10.77
C TRP A 14 21.54 15.77 -10.22
N SER A 15 22.67 15.47 -9.59
CA SER A 15 22.87 14.19 -8.90
C SER A 15 22.11 14.17 -7.58
N ASN A 16 21.63 13.00 -7.15
CA ASN A 16 20.85 12.85 -5.91
C ASN A 16 21.58 13.41 -4.69
N ARG A 17 22.93 13.30 -4.66
CA ARG A 17 23.78 13.85 -3.61
C ARG A 17 23.73 15.38 -3.58
N LYS A 18 23.83 16.02 -4.75
CA LYS A 18 23.76 17.49 -4.88
C LYS A 18 22.36 18.03 -4.54
N ILE A 19 21.31 17.26 -4.85
CA ILE A 19 19.93 17.59 -4.49
C ILE A 19 19.73 17.49 -2.97
N ALA A 20 20.23 16.43 -2.33
CA ALA A 20 20.15 16.24 -0.88
C ALA A 20 20.82 17.39 -0.12
N ASP A 21 22.03 17.79 -0.55
CA ASP A 21 22.77 18.91 0.05
C ASP A 21 22.04 20.25 -0.14
N TYR A 22 21.39 20.46 -1.30
CA TYR A 22 20.66 21.69 -1.61
C TYR A 22 19.35 21.81 -0.83
N VAL A 23 18.56 20.73 -0.77
CA VAL A 23 17.26 20.69 -0.09
C VAL A 23 17.41 20.45 1.43
N LYS A 24 18.64 20.23 1.91
CA LYS A 24 18.99 19.92 3.32
C LYS A 24 18.21 18.73 3.88
N VAL A 25 18.13 17.67 3.09
CA VAL A 25 17.43 16.42 3.45
C VAL A 25 18.39 15.25 3.38
N ASN A 26 18.09 14.17 4.11
CA ASN A 26 18.92 12.98 4.08
C ASN A 26 18.94 12.40 2.65
N ARG A 27 20.12 12.03 2.17
CA ARG A 27 20.30 11.35 0.88
C ARG A 27 19.39 10.13 0.74
N LYS A 28 19.18 9.35 1.82
CA LYS A 28 18.28 8.18 1.80
C LYS A 28 16.84 8.58 1.45
N THR A 29 16.38 9.72 1.93
CA THR A 29 15.06 10.25 1.59
C THR A 29 15.01 10.62 0.11
N VAL A 30 16.00 11.34 -0.41
CA VAL A 30 16.07 11.65 -1.87
C VAL A 30 16.10 10.37 -2.70
N ASP A 31 16.86 9.36 -2.30
CA ASP A 31 16.97 8.08 -3.01
C ASP A 31 15.63 7.33 -3.01
N SER A 32 14.87 7.33 -1.89
CA SER A 32 13.50 6.78 -1.82
C SER A 32 12.55 7.48 -2.79
N TYR A 33 12.55 8.82 -2.82
CA TYR A 33 11.70 9.60 -3.73
C TYR A 33 12.08 9.35 -5.20
N MET A 34 13.37 9.19 -5.51
CA MET A 34 13.83 8.86 -6.86
C MET A 34 13.45 7.43 -7.28
N ALA A 35 13.45 6.47 -6.35
CA ALA A 35 12.95 5.12 -6.60
C ALA A 35 11.44 5.13 -6.91
N ARG A 36 10.66 5.90 -6.14
CA ARG A 36 9.21 6.11 -6.39
C ARG A 36 8.96 6.73 -7.76
N PHE A 37 9.70 7.79 -8.09
CA PHE A 37 9.65 8.43 -9.40
C PHE A 37 9.86 7.42 -10.54
N LYS A 38 10.86 6.54 -10.42
CA LYS A 38 11.09 5.46 -11.41
C LYS A 38 9.94 4.45 -11.47
N SER A 39 9.36 4.09 -10.33
CA SER A 39 8.28 3.10 -10.26
C SER A 39 6.96 3.58 -10.86
N LEU A 40 6.78 4.90 -11.00
CA LEU A 40 5.59 5.49 -11.60
C LEU A 40 5.66 5.52 -13.14
N GLU A 41 6.84 5.31 -13.74
CA GLU A 41 7.08 5.41 -15.19
C GLU A 41 6.59 6.75 -15.81
N LEU A 42 6.45 7.79 -14.98
CA LEU A 42 6.01 9.12 -15.39
C LEU A 42 7.21 10.02 -15.71
N THR A 43 7.05 10.91 -16.69
CA THR A 43 8.07 11.92 -17.01
C THR A 43 8.01 13.08 -16.01
N CYS A 44 9.15 13.76 -15.81
CA CYS A 44 9.24 14.91 -14.91
C CYS A 44 8.22 16.00 -15.31
N GLU A 45 7.97 16.17 -16.60
CA GLU A 45 7.03 17.15 -17.14
C GLU A 45 5.58 16.90 -16.70
N VAL A 46 5.14 15.63 -16.70
CA VAL A 46 3.79 15.25 -16.27
C VAL A 46 3.64 15.47 -14.77
N LEU A 47 4.64 15.11 -13.97
CA LEU A 47 4.58 15.34 -12.52
C LEU A 47 4.57 16.83 -12.16
N LEU A 48 5.27 17.68 -12.91
CA LEU A 48 5.26 19.12 -12.66
C LEU A 48 3.90 19.78 -12.97
N GLN A 49 3.07 19.14 -13.79
CA GLN A 49 1.70 19.60 -14.09
C GLN A 49 0.68 19.22 -13.00
N LEU A 50 0.99 18.24 -12.16
CA LEU A 50 0.13 17.85 -11.04
C LEU A 50 0.17 18.90 -9.92
N GLU A 51 -0.91 19.02 -9.16
CA GLU A 51 -0.93 19.90 -7.99
C GLU A 51 -0.05 19.36 -6.86
N ASP A 52 0.35 20.23 -5.93
CA ASP A 52 1.19 19.83 -4.79
C ASP A 52 0.50 18.78 -3.90
N ALA A 53 -0.84 18.78 -3.85
CA ALA A 53 -1.62 17.78 -3.13
C ALA A 53 -1.48 16.39 -3.77
N ASP A 54 -1.66 16.30 -5.09
CA ASP A 54 -1.53 15.05 -5.85
C ASP A 54 -0.09 14.51 -5.79
N LEU A 55 0.90 15.42 -5.86
CA LEU A 55 2.31 15.08 -5.69
C LEU A 55 2.60 14.61 -4.27
N ALA A 56 1.99 15.21 -3.24
CA ALA A 56 2.18 14.73 -1.89
C ALA A 56 1.62 13.31 -1.72
N GLU A 57 0.44 13.01 -2.28
CA GLU A 57 -0.19 11.70 -2.21
C GLU A 57 0.60 10.60 -2.95
N LEU A 58 1.14 10.92 -4.13
CA LEU A 58 2.00 10.01 -4.89
C LEU A 58 3.28 9.64 -4.13
N PHE A 59 3.82 10.57 -3.34
CA PHE A 59 5.11 10.45 -2.69
C PHE A 59 5.05 10.32 -1.16
N THR A 60 3.88 10.24 -0.53
CA THR A 60 3.72 9.97 0.91
C THR A 60 4.30 8.61 1.29
N GLU A 61 5.05 8.53 2.41
CA GLU A 61 5.80 7.34 2.86
C GLU A 61 4.98 6.05 2.83
N ASP A 62 3.68 6.14 3.03
CA ASP A 62 2.75 5.02 2.90
C ASP A 62 2.72 4.41 1.49
N SER A 63 2.81 5.15 0.39
CA SER A 63 2.45 4.63 -0.94
C SER A 63 3.26 3.43 -1.43
N GLN A 64 4.57 3.36 -1.15
CA GLN A 64 5.39 2.24 -1.65
C GLN A 64 5.36 1.02 -0.74
N THR A 65 5.44 1.21 0.58
CA THR A 65 5.27 0.09 1.53
C THR A 65 3.84 -0.41 1.53
N GLU A 66 2.86 0.48 1.32
CA GLU A 66 1.46 0.13 1.04
C GLU A 66 1.33 -0.62 -0.28
N LYS A 67 2.01 -0.20 -1.36
CA LYS A 67 2.00 -0.92 -2.63
C LYS A 67 2.60 -2.32 -2.52
N GLU A 68 3.74 -2.47 -1.84
CA GLU A 68 4.36 -3.77 -1.60
C GLU A 68 3.47 -4.68 -0.73
N ARG A 69 2.86 -4.13 0.35
CA ARG A 69 1.89 -4.86 1.18
C ARG A 69 0.64 -5.25 0.40
N TYR A 70 0.15 -4.36 -0.46
CA TYR A 70 -0.99 -4.60 -1.34
C TYR A 70 -0.69 -5.65 -2.41
N GLU A 71 0.48 -5.59 -3.05
CA GLU A 71 0.91 -6.59 -4.04
C GLU A 71 1.05 -7.97 -3.41
N ALA A 72 1.65 -8.06 -2.22
CA ALA A 72 1.70 -9.29 -1.43
C ALA A 72 0.28 -9.80 -1.16
N LEU A 73 -0.62 -8.97 -0.64
CA LEU A 73 -2.00 -9.36 -0.38
C LEU A 73 -2.75 -9.80 -1.66
N ALA A 74 -2.56 -9.06 -2.75
CA ALA A 74 -3.24 -9.29 -4.02
C ALA A 74 -2.83 -10.61 -4.67
N GLY A 75 -1.58 -11.04 -4.49
CA GLY A 75 -1.10 -12.35 -4.90
C GLY A 75 -1.89 -13.51 -4.29
N HIS A 76 -2.46 -13.32 -3.10
CA HIS A 76 -3.24 -14.33 -2.39
C HIS A 76 -4.76 -14.23 -2.63
N PHE A 77 -5.26 -13.24 -3.37
CA PHE A 77 -6.71 -13.05 -3.57
C PHE A 77 -7.40 -14.29 -4.16
N ASN A 78 -6.81 -14.92 -5.17
CA ASN A 78 -7.35 -16.15 -5.77
C ASN A 78 -7.43 -17.32 -4.77
N HIS A 79 -6.50 -17.38 -3.81
CA HIS A 79 -6.50 -18.39 -2.76
C HIS A 79 -7.61 -18.07 -1.74
N PHE A 80 -7.68 -16.83 -1.26
CA PHE A 80 -8.71 -16.40 -0.31
C PHE A 80 -10.12 -16.56 -0.86
N GLU A 81 -10.37 -16.26 -2.13
CA GLU A 81 -11.69 -16.49 -2.76
C GLU A 81 -12.09 -17.96 -2.75
N LYS A 82 -11.16 -18.89 -3.02
CA LYS A 82 -11.42 -20.34 -3.00
C LYS A 82 -11.68 -20.86 -1.58
N GLU A 83 -10.90 -20.40 -0.60
CA GLU A 83 -11.08 -20.83 0.79
C GLU A 83 -12.37 -20.27 1.38
N LEU A 84 -12.74 -19.03 1.08
CA LEU A 84 -14.00 -18.42 1.53
C LEU A 84 -15.26 -19.11 0.97
N LEU A 85 -15.14 -19.89 -0.11
CA LEU A 85 -16.24 -20.71 -0.64
C LEU A 85 -16.43 -22.02 0.15
N LYS A 86 -15.44 -22.45 0.94
CA LYS A 86 -15.54 -23.67 1.74
C LYS A 86 -16.34 -23.43 3.02
N PRO A 87 -17.20 -24.39 3.42
CA PRO A 87 -17.95 -24.29 4.68
C PRO A 87 -16.99 -24.28 5.88
N GLY A 88 -17.14 -23.30 6.77
CA GLY A 88 -16.33 -23.16 7.99
C GLY A 88 -15.12 -22.23 7.86
N CYS A 89 -14.79 -21.73 6.66
CA CYS A 89 -13.74 -20.73 6.50
C CYS A 89 -14.24 -19.34 6.94
N THR A 90 -13.39 -18.61 7.68
CA THR A 90 -13.68 -17.24 8.11
C THR A 90 -12.56 -16.30 7.67
N LEU A 91 -12.90 -15.01 7.47
CA LEU A 91 -11.92 -13.97 7.20
C LEU A 91 -10.86 -13.86 8.30
N GLY A 92 -11.22 -14.14 9.56
CA GLY A 92 -10.28 -14.15 10.68
C GLY A 92 -9.22 -15.25 10.55
N ALA A 93 -9.62 -16.47 10.18
CA ALA A 93 -8.69 -17.58 9.98
C ALA A 93 -7.70 -17.29 8.82
N LEU A 94 -8.20 -16.74 7.71
CA LEU A 94 -7.35 -16.35 6.58
C LEU A 94 -6.42 -15.18 6.92
N HIS A 95 -6.87 -14.24 7.75
CA HIS A 95 -6.03 -13.14 8.20
C HIS A 95 -4.89 -13.62 9.10
N GLN A 96 -5.15 -14.58 9.99
CA GLN A 96 -4.10 -15.20 10.81
C GLN A 96 -3.07 -15.92 9.95
N GLU A 97 -3.50 -16.70 8.95
CA GLU A 97 -2.60 -17.37 8.02
C GLU A 97 -1.77 -16.38 7.20
N TYR A 98 -2.40 -15.29 6.74
CA TYR A 98 -1.73 -14.20 6.04
C TYR A 98 -0.67 -13.51 6.91
N LEU A 99 -0.96 -13.22 8.18
CA LEU A 99 0.02 -12.62 9.10
C LEU A 99 1.17 -13.55 9.47
N LEU A 100 0.97 -14.87 9.46
CA LEU A 100 2.06 -15.83 9.66
C LEU A 100 3.08 -15.78 8.50
N GLN A 101 2.62 -15.49 7.28
CA GLN A 101 3.47 -15.35 6.10
C GLN A 101 3.99 -13.91 5.93
N HIS A 102 3.21 -12.92 6.39
CA HIS A 102 3.49 -11.49 6.27
C HIS A 102 3.30 -10.79 7.62
N PRO A 103 4.30 -10.84 8.52
CA PRO A 103 4.20 -10.22 9.85
C PRO A 103 4.02 -8.69 9.81
N ASP A 104 4.56 -8.04 8.77
CA ASP A 104 4.38 -6.60 8.48
C ASP A 104 3.18 -6.32 7.56
N GLY A 105 2.31 -7.32 7.35
CA GLY A 105 1.14 -7.24 6.50
C GLY A 105 0.00 -6.40 7.10
N TYR A 106 -1.10 -6.32 6.36
CA TYR A 106 -2.31 -5.61 6.80
C TYR A 106 -2.89 -6.17 8.10
N ARG A 107 -3.33 -5.26 8.98
CA ARG A 107 -4.10 -5.64 10.17
C ARG A 107 -5.54 -5.99 9.79
N TYR A 108 -6.24 -6.67 10.70
CA TYR A 108 -7.54 -7.29 10.44
C TYR A 108 -8.53 -6.37 9.72
N THR A 109 -8.71 -5.14 10.22
CA THR A 109 -9.64 -4.15 9.65
C THR A 109 -9.28 -3.76 8.21
N GLN A 110 -7.99 -3.57 7.92
CA GLN A 110 -7.48 -3.23 6.59
C GLN A 110 -7.61 -4.42 5.65
N PHE A 111 -7.23 -5.62 6.10
CA PHE A 111 -7.37 -6.87 5.36
C PHE A 111 -8.83 -7.08 4.92
N CYS A 112 -9.79 -6.98 5.85
CA CYS A 112 -11.21 -7.09 5.52
C CYS A 112 -11.66 -6.03 4.51
N TRP A 113 -11.16 -4.80 4.61
CA TRP A 113 -11.49 -3.75 3.66
C TRP A 113 -11.00 -4.09 2.25
N HIS A 114 -9.75 -4.52 2.08
CA HIS A 114 -9.19 -4.89 0.77
C HIS A 114 -9.92 -6.09 0.15
N ILE A 115 -10.23 -7.14 0.92
CA ILE A 115 -10.99 -8.31 0.42
C ILE A 115 -12.40 -7.91 -0.02
N ARG A 116 -13.06 -6.99 0.70
CA ARG A 116 -14.37 -6.46 0.32
C ARG A 116 -14.30 -5.62 -0.96
N GLN A 117 -13.25 -4.82 -1.13
CA GLN A 117 -13.05 -4.03 -2.36
C GLN A 117 -12.74 -4.92 -3.58
N CYS A 118 -11.95 -5.98 -3.40
CA CYS A 118 -11.68 -6.96 -4.46
C CYS A 118 -12.98 -7.63 -4.92
N ASN A 119 -13.81 -8.11 -4.00
CA ASN A 119 -15.10 -8.72 -4.31
C ASN A 119 -16.08 -7.78 -5.05
N LYS A 120 -16.04 -6.47 -4.76
CA LYS A 120 -16.84 -5.47 -5.47
C LYS A 120 -16.38 -5.28 -6.92
N ARG A 121 -15.08 -5.39 -7.18
CA ARG A 121 -14.50 -5.25 -8.52
C ARG A 121 -14.74 -6.48 -9.39
N THR A 122 -14.82 -7.67 -8.80
CA THR A 122 -14.98 -8.93 -9.54
C THR A 122 -16.43 -9.30 -9.88
N LYS A 123 -17.46 -8.61 -9.34
CA LYS A 123 -18.87 -8.87 -9.68
C LYS A 123 -19.72 -7.59 -9.78
N PRO A 124 -20.29 -7.26 -10.95
CA PRO A 124 -21.45 -6.37 -11.00
C PRO A 124 -22.68 -7.16 -10.50
N GLY A 125 -22.93 -7.13 -9.18
CA GLY A 125 -24.12 -7.74 -8.57
C GLY A 125 -23.90 -8.86 -7.55
N GLY A 126 -22.69 -9.06 -7.03
CA GLY A 126 -22.40 -10.10 -6.04
C GLY A 126 -22.78 -9.72 -4.61
N LYS A 127 -23.70 -10.49 -4.00
CA LYS A 127 -24.14 -10.41 -2.59
C LYS A 127 -23.01 -10.00 -1.64
N LEU A 128 -23.22 -8.89 -0.93
CA LEU A 128 -22.45 -8.52 0.25
C LEU A 128 -22.53 -9.69 1.23
N PHE A 129 -21.42 -10.41 1.43
CA PHE A 129 -21.33 -11.39 2.52
C PHE A 129 -21.60 -10.64 3.83
N LYS A 130 -22.70 -11.02 4.48
CA LYS A 130 -23.11 -10.45 5.76
C LYS A 130 -22.06 -10.86 6.79
N SER A 131 -21.39 -9.86 7.35
CA SER A 131 -20.53 -10.00 8.54
C SER A 131 -21.39 -10.58 9.65
N ASN A 132 -21.37 -11.89 9.84
CA ASN A 132 -21.96 -12.49 11.02
C ASN A 132 -20.91 -12.39 12.13
N GLY A 133 -21.16 -11.47 13.06
CA GLY A 133 -20.65 -11.51 14.42
C GLY A 133 -19.15 -11.30 14.54
N ASP A 134 -18.78 -10.07 14.86
CA ASP A 134 -17.50 -9.73 15.47
C ASP A 134 -17.36 -10.51 16.79
N ALA A 135 -16.82 -11.72 16.74
CA ALA A 135 -16.37 -12.44 17.92
C ALA A 135 -15.03 -11.82 18.33
N MET A 136 -15.15 -10.83 19.21
CA MET A 136 -14.08 -10.21 19.98
C MET A 136 -13.34 -11.29 20.77
N LEU A 137 -12.28 -11.88 20.18
CA LEU A 137 -11.33 -12.68 20.93
C LEU A 137 -10.35 -11.71 21.60
N ILE A 138 -10.69 -11.33 22.83
CA ILE A 138 -9.74 -10.84 23.82
C ILE A 138 -8.79 -12.02 24.06
N VAL A 139 -7.58 -11.94 23.51
CA VAL A 139 -6.50 -12.84 23.89
C VAL A 139 -5.92 -12.26 25.18
N GLU A 140 -6.38 -12.76 26.32
CA GLU A 140 -5.68 -12.59 27.59
C GLU A 140 -4.28 -13.20 27.43
N TRP A 141 -3.27 -12.36 27.58
CA TRP A 141 -1.88 -12.77 27.74
C TRP A 141 -1.61 -12.83 29.24
N GLU A 142 -1.79 -14.01 29.86
CA GLU A 142 -1.20 -14.28 31.17
C GLU A 142 0.29 -14.63 30.97
N VAL A 143 1.14 -13.96 31.75
CA VAL A 143 2.53 -14.36 32.08
C VAL A 143 2.48 -15.11 33.41
#